data_AF-A0A3N5RZM8-F1
#
_entry.id   AF-A0A3N5RZM8-F1
#
_cell.length_a   1.000
_cell.length_b   1.000
_cell.length_c   1.000
_cell.angle_alpha   90.00
_cell.angle_beta   90.00
_cell.angle_gamma   90.00
#
_symmetry.space_group_name_H-M   'P 1'
#
loop_
_entity.id
_entity.type
_entity.pdbx_description
1 polymer ?
#
loop_
_entity_poly.entity_id
_entity_poly.type
_entity_poly.pdbx_seq_one_letter_code
_entity_poly.pdbx_strand_id
1 'polypeptide(L)'
;MKEKIPQHVILDLLPLYLAEEVSVETRNLIEEYLKTDPQLAALAGQAKRATSLQEIPVSLKKENEMEALKKVKKLMVQHNMFLALAVILTIMVGLSYIFLWDEPRGAAAPFVFGGLAGIFWVAFFMVNKRISD
;
A
#
# COMPACT_ATOMS: atom_id res chain seq x y z
N MET A 1 19.46 45.54 4.94
CA MET A 1 18.92 45.20 3.61
C MET A 1 17.86 44.13 3.84
N LYS A 2 16.57 44.37 3.55
CA LYS A 2 15.54 43.32 3.64
C LYS A 2 15.89 42.27 2.58
N GLU A 3 16.39 41.11 2.97
CA GLU A 3 16.62 40.01 2.04
C GLU A 3 15.27 39.62 1.45
N LYS A 4 15.11 39.81 0.14
CA LYS A 4 13.93 39.34 -0.57
C LYS A 4 14.02 37.83 -0.60
N ILE A 5 13.15 37.18 0.16
CA ILE A 5 12.98 35.73 0.13
C ILE A 5 12.45 35.40 -1.26
N PRO A 6 13.09 34.47 -1.98
CA PRO A 6 12.66 34.14 -3.32
C PRO A 6 11.30 33.42 -3.27
N GLN A 7 10.44 33.72 -4.25
CA GLN A 7 9.04 33.28 -4.30
C GLN A 7 8.87 31.75 -4.18
N HIS A 8 9.82 30.97 -4.70
CA HIS A 8 9.77 29.50 -4.64
C HIS A 8 9.84 28.98 -3.20
N VAL A 9 10.61 29.62 -2.31
CA VAL A 9 10.69 29.22 -0.90
C VAL A 9 9.34 29.41 -0.22
N ILE A 10 8.59 30.45 -0.58
CA ILE A 10 7.25 30.70 -0.03
C ILE A 10 6.24 29.67 -0.57
N LEU A 11 6.37 29.28 -1.83
CA LEU A 11 5.56 28.20 -2.42
C LEU A 11 5.82 26.86 -1.75
N ASP A 12 7.07 26.55 -1.39
CA ASP A 12 7.43 25.32 -0.68
C ASP A 12 6.88 25.29 0.75
N LEU A 13 6.79 26.46 1.42
CA LEU A 13 6.23 26.60 2.76
C LEU A 13 4.70 26.71 2.78
N LEU A 14 4.06 26.96 1.63
CA LEU A 14 2.63 27.18 1.53
C LEU A 14 1.77 25.98 1.96
N PRO A 15 2.10 24.71 1.59
CA PRO A 15 1.38 23.54 2.09
C PRO A 15 1.45 23.42 3.61
N LEU A 16 2.61 23.69 4.22
CA LEU A 16 2.79 23.66 5.68
C LEU A 16 2.01 24.78 6.37
N TYR A 17 1.95 25.96 5.76
CA TYR A 17 1.12 27.07 6.24
C TYR A 17 -0.37 26.71 6.21
N LEU A 18 -0.84 26.10 5.12
CA LEU A 18 -2.23 25.66 4.97
C LEU A 18 -2.60 24.54 5.94
N ALA A 19 -1.64 23.69 6.31
CA ALA A 19 -1.79 22.64 7.34
C ALA A 19 -1.65 23.16 8.78
N GLU A 20 -1.46 24.46 8.99
CA GLU A 20 -1.19 25.11 10.28
C GLU A 20 0.08 24.61 11.03
N GLU A 21 0.96 23.86 10.36
CA GLU A 21 2.17 23.24 10.95
C GLU A 21 3.41 24.17 10.99
N VAL A 22 3.26 25.44 10.62
CA VAL A 22 4.35 26.44 10.64
C VAL A 22 4.40 27.22 11.94
N SER A 23 5.60 27.67 12.32
CA SER A 23 5.79 28.58 13.45
C SER A 23 5.07 29.92 13.23
N VAL A 24 4.73 30.61 14.32
CA VAL A 24 4.03 31.91 14.29
C VAL A 24 4.81 32.96 13.50
N GLU A 25 6.14 32.94 13.60
CA GLU A 25 7.03 33.85 12.86
C GLU A 25 6.96 33.61 11.34
N THR A 26 6.99 32.33 10.92
CA THR A 26 6.87 31.93 9.52
C THR A 26 5.48 32.27 8.95
N ARG A 27 4.43 32.15 9.78
CA ARG A 27 3.05 32.50 9.42
C ARG A 27 2.92 33.99 9.07
N ASN A 28 3.40 34.86 9.94
CA ASN A 28 3.36 36.31 9.74
C ASN A 28 4.13 36.73 8.49
N LEU A 29 5.27 36.08 8.22
CA LEU A 29 6.07 36.29 7.03
C LEU A 29 5.30 35.94 5.76
N ILE A 30 4.67 34.75 5.71
CA ILE A 30 3.88 34.32 4.55
C ILE A 30 2.71 35.27 4.31
N GLU A 31 2.03 35.73 5.36
CA GLU A 31 0.94 36.69 5.24
C GLU A 31 1.38 38.06 4.70
N GLU A 32 2.56 38.56 5.09
CA GLU A 32 3.14 39.79 4.52
C GLU A 32 3.44 39.61 3.01
N TYR A 33 3.91 38.43 2.61
CA TYR A 33 4.16 38.10 1.20
C TYR A 33 2.88 37.95 0.37
N LEU A 34 1.85 37.29 0.91
CA LEU A 34 0.55 37.15 0.24
C LEU A 34 -0.16 38.49 0.04
N LYS A 35 0.06 39.47 0.94
CA LYS A 35 -0.45 40.86 0.77
C LYS A 35 0.29 41.62 -0.33
N THR A 36 1.54 41.27 -0.58
CA THR A 36 2.40 41.97 -1.55
C THR A 36 2.24 41.42 -2.96
N ASP A 37 1.90 40.14 -3.11
CA ASP A 37 1.74 39.47 -4.41
C ASP A 37 0.32 38.88 -4.59
N PRO A 38 -0.55 39.56 -5.35
CA PRO A 38 -1.92 39.09 -5.63
C PRO A 38 -1.97 37.77 -6.41
N GLN A 39 -0.95 37.45 -7.21
CA GLN A 39 -0.90 36.20 -7.98
C GLN A 39 -0.63 35.03 -7.04
N LEU A 40 0.28 35.21 -6.09
CA LEU A 40 0.57 34.23 -5.05
C LEU A 40 -0.64 34.00 -4.12
N ALA A 41 -1.36 35.06 -3.78
CA ALA A 41 -2.62 34.96 -3.02
C ALA A 41 -3.69 34.13 -3.74
N ALA A 42 -3.82 34.29 -5.07
CA ALA A 42 -4.75 33.50 -5.87
C ALA A 42 -4.35 32.01 -5.90
N LEU A 43 -3.06 31.70 -5.99
CA LEU A 43 -2.53 30.33 -5.93
C LEU A 43 -2.77 29.70 -4.54
N ALA A 44 -2.51 30.44 -3.46
CA ALA A 44 -2.80 30.00 -2.10
C ALA A 44 -4.30 29.71 -1.89
N GLY A 45 -5.18 30.54 -2.45
CA GLY A 45 -6.63 30.31 -2.41
C GLY A 45 -7.07 29.06 -3.18
N GLN A 46 -6.44 28.76 -4.31
CA GLN A 46 -6.70 27.53 -5.07
C GLN A 46 -6.17 26.28 -4.34
N ALA A 47 -4.95 26.36 -3.81
CA ALA A 47 -4.35 25.29 -3.00
C ALA A 47 -5.21 24.99 -1.76
N LYS A 48 -5.69 26.02 -1.04
CA LYS A 48 -6.58 25.86 0.11
C LYS A 48 -7.87 25.13 -0.25
N ARG A 49 -8.48 25.42 -1.41
CA ARG A 49 -9.67 24.70 -1.89
C ARG A 49 -9.35 23.27 -2.29
N ALA A 50 -8.22 23.03 -2.94
CA ALA A 50 -7.78 21.68 -3.31
C ALA A 50 -7.52 20.83 -2.05
N THR A 51 -6.82 21.37 -1.05
CA THR A 51 -6.60 20.72 0.25
C THR A 51 -7.92 20.45 0.98
N SER A 52 -8.85 21.41 1.01
CA SER A 52 -10.19 21.22 1.60
C SER A 52 -11.01 20.13 0.90
N LEU A 53 -10.84 19.93 -0.41
CA LEU A 53 -11.49 18.82 -1.13
C LEU A 53 -10.78 17.49 -0.91
N GLN A 54 -9.52 17.53 -0.48
CA GLN A 54 -8.69 16.38 -0.16
C GLN A 54 -8.75 15.98 1.33
N GLU A 55 -9.33 16.84 2.18
CA GLU A 55 -9.82 16.51 3.52
C GLU A 55 -11.05 15.59 3.44
N ILE A 56 -10.86 14.41 2.86
CA ILE A 56 -11.55 13.25 3.41
C ILE A 56 -10.99 13.14 4.82
N PRO A 57 -11.83 13.22 5.87
CA PRO A 57 -11.34 13.14 7.23
C PRO A 57 -10.87 11.71 7.44
N VAL A 58 -9.61 11.42 7.12
CA VAL A 58 -8.92 10.27 7.66
C VAL A 58 -8.66 10.65 9.12
N SER A 59 -9.73 10.57 9.91
CA SER A 59 -9.63 10.48 11.36
C SER A 59 -8.81 9.23 11.62
N LEU A 60 -7.49 9.42 11.74
CA LEU A 60 -6.54 8.45 12.27
C LEU A 60 -6.84 8.31 13.76
N LYS A 61 -8.04 7.82 14.07
CA LYS A 61 -8.34 7.21 15.35
C LYS A 61 -7.38 6.03 15.41
N LYS A 62 -6.43 6.05 16.35
CA LYS A 62 -5.41 5.02 16.63
C LYS A 62 -5.96 3.57 16.62
N GLU A 63 -7.27 3.43 16.83
CA GLU A 63 -8.08 2.23 16.71
C GLU A 63 -8.16 1.69 15.25
N ASN A 64 -8.29 2.57 14.26
CA ASN A 64 -8.34 2.25 12.83
C ASN A 64 -6.98 1.82 12.27
N GLU A 65 -5.87 2.33 12.80
CA GLU A 65 -4.53 1.86 12.41
C GLU A 65 -4.31 0.41 12.84
N MET A 66 -4.73 0.07 14.05
CA MET A 66 -4.65 -1.30 14.57
C MET A 66 -5.56 -2.27 13.79
N GLU A 67 -6.75 -1.83 13.41
CA GLU A 67 -7.67 -2.62 12.60
C GLU A 67 -7.23 -2.74 11.13
N ALA A 68 -6.70 -1.68 10.54
CA ALA A 68 -6.13 -1.71 9.20
C ALA A 68 -4.91 -2.64 9.15
N LEU A 69 -4.02 -2.56 10.14
CA LEU A 69 -2.89 -3.47 10.27
C LEU A 69 -3.35 -4.92 10.49
N LYS A 70 -4.39 -5.18 11.28
CA LYS A 70 -4.97 -6.53 11.45
C LYS A 70 -5.58 -7.06 10.15
N LYS A 71 -6.29 -6.22 9.38
CA LYS A 71 -6.86 -6.59 8.08
C LYS A 71 -5.77 -6.94 7.08
N VAL A 72 -4.72 -6.11 7.01
CA VAL A 72 -3.55 -6.36 6.16
C VAL A 72 -2.82 -7.64 6.61
N LYS A 73 -2.60 -7.84 7.91
CA LYS A 73 -1.98 -9.07 8.45
C LYS A 73 -2.79 -10.31 8.10
N LYS A 74 -4.12 -10.25 8.19
CA LYS A 74 -4.99 -11.40 7.91
C LYS A 74 -4.94 -11.81 6.43
N LEU A 75 -4.94 -10.82 5.53
CA LEU A 75 -4.78 -11.06 4.09
C LEU A 75 -3.38 -11.63 3.77
N MET A 76 -2.34 -11.11 4.43
CA MET A 76 -0.96 -11.59 4.27
C MET A 76 -0.78 -13.02 4.79
N VAL A 77 -1.36 -13.35 5.95
CA VAL A 77 -1.31 -14.70 6.52
C VAL A 77 -2.07 -15.69 5.64
N GLN A 78 -3.22 -15.30 5.11
CA GLN A 78 -3.99 -16.14 4.20
C GLN A 78 -3.21 -16.42 2.90
N HIS A 79 -2.65 -15.37 2.28
CA HIS A 79 -1.79 -15.52 1.11
C HIS A 79 -0.56 -16.41 1.37
N ASN A 80 0.13 -16.18 2.49
CA ASN A 80 1.32 -16.95 2.87
C ASN A 80 1.00 -18.41 3.23
N MET A 81 -0.16 -18.68 3.83
CA MET A 81 -0.61 -20.04 4.16
C MET A 81 -0.90 -20.83 2.89
N PHE A 82 -1.56 -20.21 1.92
CA PHE A 82 -1.82 -20.83 0.63
C PHE A 82 -0.53 -21.06 -0.17
N LEU A 83 0.44 -20.14 -0.10
CA LEU A 83 1.74 -20.28 -0.77
C LEU A 83 2.56 -21.42 -0.13
N ALA A 84 2.61 -21.47 1.20
CA ALA A 84 3.26 -22.55 1.93
C ALA A 84 2.65 -23.92 1.58
N LEU A 85 1.32 -24.00 1.47
CA LEU A 85 0.63 -25.24 1.10
C LEU A 85 0.98 -25.67 -0.33
N ALA A 86 1.03 -24.74 -1.29
CA ALA A 86 1.40 -25.02 -2.68
C ALA A 86 2.86 -25.52 -2.79
N VAL A 87 3.77 -24.91 -2.04
CA VAL A 87 5.18 -25.33 -1.99
C VAL A 87 5.33 -26.72 -1.39
N ILE A 88 4.65 -27.00 -0.26
CA ILE A 88 4.69 -28.32 0.39
C ILE A 88 4.15 -29.41 -0.55
N LEU A 89 3.03 -29.16 -1.24
CA LEU A 89 2.50 -30.12 -2.21
C LEU A 89 3.49 -30.37 -3.36
N THR A 90 4.13 -29.32 -3.87
CA THR A 90 5.10 -29.43 -4.97
C THR A 90 6.31 -30.26 -4.56
N ILE A 91 6.80 -30.06 -3.33
CA ILE A 91 7.90 -30.86 -2.76
C ILE A 91 7.47 -32.32 -2.56
N MET A 92 6.25 -32.57 -2.10
CA MET A 92 5.70 -33.92 -1.94
C MET A 92 5.58 -34.67 -3.28
N VAL A 93 5.23 -33.98 -4.37
CA VAL A 93 5.24 -34.57 -5.72
C VAL A 93 6.65 -35.01 -6.10
N GLY A 94 7.66 -34.14 -5.90
CA GLY A 94 9.06 -34.47 -6.17
C GLY A 94 9.57 -35.66 -5.35
N LEU A 95 9.24 -35.71 -4.05
CA LEU A 95 9.58 -36.85 -3.19
C LEU A 95 8.87 -38.14 -3.60
N SER A 96 7.60 -38.07 -4.00
CA SER A 96 6.87 -39.24 -4.50
C SER A 96 7.50 -39.80 -5.78
N TYR A 97 7.98 -38.92 -6.67
CA TYR A 97 8.71 -39.32 -7.87
C TYR A 97 10.05 -39.99 -7.53
N ILE A 98 10.78 -39.50 -6.53
CA ILE A 98 12.06 -40.10 -6.15
C ILE A 98 11.88 -41.45 -5.44
N PHE A 99 10.87 -41.58 -4.58
CA PHE A 99 10.70 -42.77 -3.73
C PHE A 99 9.84 -43.89 -4.34
N LEU A 100 8.85 -43.57 -5.18
CA LEU A 100 7.88 -44.57 -5.69
C LEU A 100 8.07 -44.91 -7.18
N TRP A 101 9.05 -44.31 -7.87
CA TRP A 101 9.26 -44.57 -9.31
C TRP A 101 9.73 -45.99 -9.62
N ASP A 102 10.46 -46.62 -8.71
CA ASP A 102 10.97 -47.99 -8.88
C ASP A 102 9.91 -49.08 -8.60
N GLU A 103 8.75 -48.67 -8.08
CA GLU A 103 7.69 -49.60 -7.70
C GLU A 103 6.66 -49.72 -8.84
N PRO A 104 6.35 -50.94 -9.33
CA PRO A 104 5.48 -51.12 -10.52
C PRO A 104 4.03 -50.67 -10.28
N ARG A 105 3.59 -50.53 -9.02
CA ARG A 105 2.32 -49.90 -8.63
C ARG A 105 2.43 -48.39 -8.39
N GLY A 106 3.65 -47.88 -8.18
CA GLY A 106 3.97 -46.49 -7.91
C GLY A 106 4.09 -45.63 -9.16
N ALA A 107 4.28 -46.23 -10.35
CA ALA A 107 4.39 -45.49 -11.63
C ALA A 107 3.18 -44.60 -11.98
N ALA A 108 1.98 -44.90 -11.46
CA ALA A 108 0.80 -44.06 -11.63
C ALA A 108 0.69 -42.93 -10.59
N ALA A 109 1.40 -43.04 -9.46
CA ALA A 109 1.32 -42.09 -8.36
C ALA A 109 1.75 -40.66 -8.76
N PRO A 110 2.83 -40.43 -9.53
CA PRO A 110 3.21 -39.08 -9.97
C PRO A 110 2.13 -38.36 -10.78
N PHE A 111 1.37 -39.11 -11.60
CA PHE A 111 0.29 -38.53 -12.41
C PHE A 111 -0.94 -38.18 -11.58
N VAL A 112 -1.29 -39.02 -10.60
CA VAL A 112 -2.39 -38.75 -9.66
C VAL A 112 -2.06 -37.56 -8.77
N PHE A 113 -0.85 -37.52 -8.19
CA PHE A 113 -0.40 -36.40 -7.36
C PHE A 113 -0.19 -35.12 -8.17
N GLY A 114 0.32 -35.21 -9.41
CA GLY A 114 0.45 -34.08 -10.31
C GLY A 114 -0.92 -33.47 -10.69
N GLY A 115 -1.92 -34.32 -10.97
CA GLY A 115 -3.30 -33.86 -11.21
C GLY A 115 -3.93 -33.20 -9.98
N LEU A 116 -3.75 -33.80 -8.80
CA LEU A 116 -4.24 -33.24 -7.54
C LEU A 116 -3.55 -31.89 -7.22
N ALA A 117 -2.24 -31.79 -7.46
CA ALA A 117 -1.49 -30.56 -7.31
C ALA A 117 -1.97 -29.47 -8.28
N GLY A 118 -2.27 -29.84 -9.53
CA GLY A 118 -2.86 -28.93 -10.52
C GLY A 118 -4.21 -28.35 -10.06
N ILE A 119 -5.10 -29.19 -9.52
CA ILE A 119 -6.39 -28.74 -8.97
C ILE A 119 -6.18 -27.76 -7.81
N PHE A 120 -5.21 -28.03 -6.93
CA PHE A 120 -4.87 -27.16 -5.82
C PHE A 120 -4.25 -25.83 -6.27
N TRP A 121 -3.42 -25.82 -7.33
CA TRP A 121 -2.89 -24.60 -7.94
C TRP A 121 -3.98 -23.76 -8.59
N VAL A 122 -4.95 -24.38 -9.25
CA VAL A 122 -6.11 -23.67 -9.83
C VAL A 122 -6.99 -23.08 -8.72
N ALA A 123 -7.24 -23.83 -7.65
CA ALA A 123 -7.98 -23.33 -6.48
C ALA A 123 -7.24 -22.16 -5.79
N PHE A 124 -5.91 -22.27 -5.64
CA PHE A 124 -5.06 -21.19 -5.14
C PHE A 124 -5.22 -19.92 -6.00
N PHE A 125 -5.13 -20.06 -7.33
CA PHE A 125 -5.22 -18.93 -8.25
C PHE A 125 -6.60 -18.27 -8.23
N MET A 126 -7.67 -19.07 -8.12
CA MET A 126 -9.05 -18.56 -7.99
C MET A 126 -9.27 -17.78 -6.70
N VAL A 127 -8.77 -18.28 -5.57
CA VAL A 127 -8.88 -17.59 -4.28
C VAL A 127 -8.05 -16.31 -4.28
N ASN A 128 -6.85 -16.34 -4.87
CA ASN A 128 -5.98 -15.17 -4.97
C ASN A 128 -6.58 -14.08 -5.90
N LYS A 129 -7.21 -14.48 -7.01
CA LYS A 129 -7.92 -13.53 -7.89
C LYS A 129 -9.06 -12.80 -7.17
N ARG A 130 -9.77 -13.50 -6.28
CA ARG A 130 -10.90 -12.96 -5.51
C ARG A 130 -10.52 -11.97 -4.41
N ILE A 131 -9.22 -11.87 -4.08
CA ILE A 131 -8.68 -10.91 -3.11
C ILE A 131 -8.18 -9.66 -3.83
N SER A 132 -7.92 -9.75 -5.15
CA SER A 132 -7.43 -8.65 -5.98
C SER A 132 -8.54 -7.87 -6.72
N ASP A 133 -9.74 -8.44 -6.83
CA ASP A 133 -10.97 -7.75 -7.25
C ASP A 133 -11.68 -7.20 -5.99
#